data_AF-A0A538GQB9-F1
#
_entry.id   AF-A0A538GQB9-F1
#
_cell.length_a   1.000
_cell.length_b   1.000
_cell.length_c   1.000
_cell.angle_alpha   90.00
_cell.angle_beta   90.00
_cell.angle_gamma   90.00
#
_symmetry.space_group_name_H-M   'P 1'
#
loop_
_entity.id
_entity.type
_entity.pdbx_description
1 polymer ?
#
loop_
_entity_poly.entity_id
_entity_poly.type
_entity_poly.pdbx_seq_one_letter_code
_entity_poly.pdbx_strand_id
1 'polypeptide(L)'
;MASKRGLVAREHESLAAIDARPQRPRLTEIWIVWALFGLATVAVFETYWRIPPQELWKVHNSGFVGGAGRALVFVGFSPALAALAVLPIVADRLDDRRANIVAVIAFALCATVGFVQTPSHLDPKWSNIWPVAGVAPAVLLTVWAARSGRPEAVRTTRAGDLTRIVLGLVTLLWATPYIAAELGFHLDGVPFFGWVFQTGKVAPEPGSGNLHATVHYGHHHGLDGLLLVVTALLLSRVLGGIRRPPLRVLTGVVLALMLVYGWTNMVNDLWIEQVVKRGWTSWQVPDVLFPSFSLAWAAMLVAAAAIYAAFFASRPLLRR
;
A
#
# COMPACT_ATOMS: atom_id res chain seq x y z
N MET A 1 62.04 -15.28 22.75
CA MET A 1 60.62 -15.16 23.15
C MET A 1 60.04 -13.88 22.55
N ALA A 2 59.49 -13.98 21.33
CA ALA A 2 58.85 -12.86 20.65
C ALA A 2 57.42 -12.67 21.20
N SER A 3 57.07 -11.42 21.46
CA SER A 3 55.87 -10.98 22.17
C SER A 3 54.57 -11.37 21.45
N LYS A 4 53.81 -12.30 22.06
CA LYS A 4 52.43 -12.66 21.66
C LYS A 4 51.44 -11.48 21.78
N ARG A 5 51.82 -10.34 22.36
CA ARG A 5 50.95 -9.15 22.50
C ARG A 5 50.78 -8.35 21.20
N GLY A 6 51.67 -8.52 20.22
CA GLY A 6 51.60 -7.77 18.94
C GLY A 6 50.63 -8.34 17.90
N LEU A 7 50.37 -9.65 17.93
CA LEU A 7 49.48 -10.29 16.94
C LEU A 7 47.99 -10.05 17.24
N VAL A 8 47.61 -10.04 18.52
CA VAL A 8 46.20 -9.86 18.92
C VAL A 8 45.70 -8.45 18.61
N ALA A 9 46.56 -7.43 18.71
CA ALA A 9 46.18 -6.06 18.39
C ALA A 9 45.88 -5.85 16.88
N ARG A 10 46.61 -6.52 15.99
CA ARG A 10 46.40 -6.41 14.53
C ARG A 10 45.14 -7.14 14.04
N GLU A 11 44.74 -8.25 14.69
CA GLU A 11 43.49 -8.93 14.33
C GLU A 11 42.25 -8.13 14.75
N HIS A 12 42.29 -7.43 15.89
CA HIS A 12 41.18 -6.57 16.32
C HIS A 12 41.01 -5.31 15.47
N GLU A 13 42.09 -4.68 15.00
CA GLU A 13 42.01 -3.57 14.04
C GLU A 13 41.50 -4.04 12.67
N SER A 14 41.89 -5.25 12.22
CA SER A 14 41.44 -5.79 10.93
C SER A 14 39.96 -6.19 10.93
N LEU A 15 39.41 -6.66 12.06
CA LEU A 15 37.98 -6.97 12.18
C LEU A 15 37.13 -5.70 12.30
N ALA A 16 37.61 -4.68 13.02
CA ALA A 16 36.94 -3.38 13.11
C ALA A 16 36.88 -2.63 11.76
N ALA A 17 37.89 -2.82 10.90
CA ALA A 17 37.93 -2.21 9.57
C ALA A 17 37.04 -2.92 8.52
N ILE A 18 36.71 -4.20 8.71
CA ILE A 18 35.82 -4.95 7.81
C ILE A 18 34.34 -4.52 7.98
N ASP A 19 33.96 -4.02 9.15
CA ASP A 19 32.60 -3.53 9.45
C ASP A 19 32.35 -2.07 9.04
N ALA A 20 33.35 -1.34 8.56
CA ALA A 20 33.22 0.04 8.11
C ALA A 20 32.91 0.17 6.61
N ARG A 21 32.22 -0.80 5.99
CA ARG A 21 31.59 -0.52 4.69
C ARG A 21 30.50 0.52 4.94
N PRO A 22 30.56 1.73 4.36
CA PRO A 22 29.49 2.70 4.51
C PRO A 22 28.19 2.05 4.05
N GLN A 23 27.32 1.73 5.01
CA GLN A 23 25.98 1.23 4.72
C GLN A 23 25.28 2.34 3.97
N ARG A 24 25.15 2.16 2.64
CA ARG A 24 24.39 3.09 1.82
C ARG A 24 22.99 3.24 2.42
N PRO A 25 22.36 4.43 2.34
CA PRO A 25 20.96 4.61 2.70
C PRO A 25 20.09 3.77 1.77
N ARG A 26 19.83 2.51 2.16
CA ARG A 26 19.01 1.61 1.36
C ARG A 26 17.57 1.78 1.80
N LEU A 27 16.83 2.59 1.05
CA LEU A 27 15.37 2.73 1.18
C LEU A 27 14.65 1.60 0.43
N THR A 28 15.13 0.37 0.57
CA THR A 28 14.69 -0.77 -0.26
C THR A 28 13.20 -1.02 -0.11
N GLU A 29 12.66 -1.00 1.11
CA GLU A 29 11.23 -1.16 1.38
C GLU A 29 10.40 -0.09 0.66
N ILE A 30 10.84 1.17 0.67
CA ILE A 30 10.15 2.28 0.00
C ILE A 30 10.25 2.12 -1.53
N TRP A 31 11.39 1.69 -2.05
CA TRP A 31 11.54 1.44 -3.49
C TRP A 31 10.70 0.27 -3.98
N ILE A 32 10.55 -0.80 -3.18
CA ILE A 32 9.61 -1.89 -3.47
C ILE A 32 8.18 -1.36 -3.50
N VAL A 33 7.79 -0.53 -2.53
CA VAL A 33 6.47 0.13 -2.52
C VAL A 33 6.24 0.92 -3.81
N TRP A 34 7.18 1.79 -4.20
CA TRP A 34 7.05 2.57 -5.44
C TRP A 34 7.05 1.69 -6.70
N ALA A 35 7.83 0.61 -6.72
CA ALA A 35 7.84 -0.33 -7.84
C ALA A 35 6.50 -1.06 -7.98
N LEU A 36 5.90 -1.51 -6.88
CA LEU A 36 4.58 -2.17 -6.88
C LEU A 36 3.50 -1.22 -7.41
N PHE A 37 3.47 0.02 -6.92
CA PHE A 37 2.52 1.02 -7.42
C PHE A 37 2.79 1.43 -8.86
N GLY A 38 4.05 1.51 -9.29
CA GLY A 38 4.42 1.75 -10.68
C GLY A 38 3.92 0.64 -11.60
N LEU A 39 4.15 -0.62 -11.23
CA LEU A 39 3.66 -1.78 -11.98
C LEU A 39 2.13 -1.82 -12.04
N ALA A 40 1.45 -1.59 -10.92
CA ALA A 40 -0.01 -1.50 -10.88
C ALA A 40 -0.54 -0.34 -11.76
N THR A 41 0.13 0.81 -11.75
CA THR A 41 -0.24 1.95 -12.62
C THR A 41 -0.13 1.58 -14.10
N VAL A 42 0.91 0.83 -14.48
CA VAL A 42 1.08 0.34 -15.85
C VAL A 42 -0.01 -0.68 -16.21
N ALA A 43 -0.35 -1.60 -15.30
CA ALA A 43 -1.42 -2.56 -15.53
C ALA A 43 -2.79 -1.87 -15.71
N VAL A 44 -3.12 -0.92 -14.83
CA VAL A 44 -4.32 -0.07 -14.97
C VAL A 44 -4.31 0.64 -16.33
N PHE A 45 -3.20 1.28 -16.69
CA PHE A 45 -3.10 1.98 -17.97
C PHE A 45 -3.36 1.06 -19.17
N GLU A 46 -2.72 -0.11 -19.17
CA GLU A 46 -2.79 -1.08 -20.26
C GLU A 46 -4.21 -1.67 -20.40
N THR A 47 -4.80 -2.08 -19.29
CA THR A 47 -6.14 -2.68 -19.28
C THR A 47 -7.21 -1.69 -19.73
N TYR A 48 -7.17 -0.46 -19.24
CA TYR A 48 -8.14 0.57 -19.64
C TYR A 48 -7.83 1.20 -21.00
N TRP A 49 -6.63 0.97 -21.57
CA TRP A 49 -6.37 1.25 -22.98
C TRP A 49 -7.06 0.21 -23.86
N ARG A 50 -6.81 -1.08 -23.58
CA ARG A 50 -7.10 -2.16 -24.53
C ARG A 50 -8.54 -2.67 -24.48
N ILE A 51 -9.17 -2.65 -23.31
CA ILE A 51 -10.49 -3.28 -23.11
C ILE A 51 -11.60 -2.26 -23.45
N PRO A 52 -12.65 -2.67 -24.19
CA PRO A 52 -13.80 -1.82 -24.45
C PRO A 52 -14.47 -1.35 -23.14
N PRO A 53 -14.89 -0.07 -23.02
CA PRO A 53 -15.51 0.46 -21.80
C PRO A 53 -16.74 -0.31 -21.31
N GLN A 54 -17.46 -1.00 -22.21
CA GLN A 54 -18.64 -1.80 -21.87
C GLN A 54 -18.31 -3.07 -21.07
N GLU A 55 -17.07 -3.54 -21.14
CA GLU A 55 -16.55 -4.66 -20.36
C GLU A 55 -15.89 -4.21 -19.05
N LEU A 56 -15.73 -2.89 -18.87
CA LEU A 56 -15.10 -2.27 -17.72
C LEU A 56 -16.14 -1.64 -16.79
N TRP A 57 -15.76 -1.43 -15.53
CA TRP A 57 -16.68 -0.90 -14.53
C TRP A 57 -16.72 0.63 -14.52
N LYS A 58 -17.91 1.19 -14.80
CA LYS A 58 -18.25 2.62 -14.61
C LYS A 58 -17.26 3.61 -15.22
N VAL A 59 -16.77 3.31 -16.43
CA VAL A 59 -15.91 4.16 -17.24
C VAL A 59 -16.52 4.35 -18.62
N HIS A 60 -16.25 5.50 -19.24
CA HIS A 60 -16.77 5.84 -20.57
C HIS A 60 -15.66 6.00 -21.61
N ASN A 61 -14.47 6.39 -21.17
CA ASN A 61 -13.34 6.63 -22.06
C ASN A 61 -12.64 5.32 -22.46
N SER A 62 -12.10 5.28 -23.67
CA SER A 62 -11.35 4.14 -24.23
C SER A 62 -9.96 4.53 -24.73
N GLY A 63 -9.15 3.54 -25.08
CA GLY A 63 -7.82 3.76 -25.68
C GLY A 63 -6.91 4.56 -24.76
N PHE A 64 -6.02 5.36 -25.35
CA PHE A 64 -5.06 6.15 -24.58
C PHE A 64 -5.72 7.04 -23.51
N VAL A 65 -6.86 7.66 -23.81
CA VAL A 65 -7.58 8.54 -22.87
C VAL A 65 -8.15 7.75 -21.70
N GLY A 66 -8.76 6.59 -21.96
CA GLY A 66 -9.24 5.67 -20.92
C GLY A 66 -8.11 5.20 -20.00
N GLY A 67 -7.02 4.70 -20.60
CA GLY A 67 -5.82 4.26 -19.88
C GLY A 67 -5.18 5.34 -19.03
N ALA A 68 -4.84 6.50 -19.64
CA ALA A 68 -4.21 7.61 -18.93
C ALA A 68 -5.10 8.18 -17.83
N GLY A 69 -6.41 8.31 -18.11
CA GLY A 69 -7.38 8.79 -17.15
C GLY A 69 -7.49 7.89 -15.92
N ARG A 70 -7.54 6.58 -16.12
CA ARG A 70 -7.64 5.62 -15.01
C ARG A 70 -6.34 5.46 -14.24
N ALA A 71 -5.20 5.51 -14.91
CA ALA A 71 -3.90 5.59 -14.24
C ALA A 71 -3.81 6.84 -13.34
N LEU A 72 -4.28 7.99 -13.81
CA LEU A 72 -4.34 9.23 -13.01
C LEU A 72 -5.24 9.07 -11.77
N VAL A 73 -6.43 8.49 -11.92
CA VAL A 73 -7.34 8.25 -10.80
C VAL A 73 -6.74 7.26 -9.79
N PHE A 74 -6.11 6.19 -10.28
CA PHE A 74 -5.41 5.22 -9.45
C PHE A 74 -4.28 5.88 -8.65
N VAL A 75 -3.40 6.66 -9.30
CA VAL A 75 -2.31 7.39 -8.64
C VAL A 75 -2.83 8.37 -7.60
N GLY A 76 -3.95 9.03 -7.90
CA GLY A 76 -4.64 9.92 -6.98
C GLY A 76 -5.35 9.22 -5.82
N PHE A 77 -5.35 7.88 -5.77
CA PHE A 77 -5.93 7.09 -4.69
C PHE A 77 -4.87 6.31 -3.91
N SER A 78 -4.46 5.14 -4.41
CA SER A 78 -3.64 4.21 -3.63
C SER A 78 -2.18 4.63 -3.45
N PRO A 79 -1.46 5.10 -4.49
CA PRO A 79 -0.15 5.72 -4.31
C PRO A 79 -0.18 6.96 -3.43
N ALA A 80 -1.25 7.75 -3.44
CA ALA A 80 -1.42 8.90 -2.55
C ALA A 80 -1.54 8.46 -1.08
N LEU A 81 -2.32 7.42 -0.78
CA LEU A 81 -2.38 6.81 0.55
C LEU A 81 -1.01 6.26 0.98
N ALA A 82 -0.30 5.57 0.10
CA ALA A 82 1.05 5.07 0.37
C ALA A 82 2.04 6.21 0.67
N ALA A 83 1.93 7.33 -0.07
CA ALA A 83 2.75 8.51 0.15
C ALA A 83 2.59 9.07 1.57
N LEU A 84 1.39 9.03 2.16
CA LEU A 84 1.16 9.46 3.55
C LEU A 84 2.01 8.68 4.56
N ALA A 85 2.32 7.41 4.28
CA ALA A 85 3.21 6.61 5.11
C ALA A 85 4.70 6.84 4.80
N VAL A 86 5.05 7.06 3.53
CA VAL A 86 6.44 7.27 3.08
C VAL A 86 6.99 8.63 3.54
N LEU A 87 6.19 9.69 3.43
CA LEU A 87 6.58 11.07 3.70
C LEU A 87 7.22 11.30 5.10
N PRO A 88 6.62 10.85 6.22
CA PRO A 88 7.26 11.02 7.53
C PRO A 88 8.59 10.24 7.66
N ILE A 89 8.74 9.11 6.95
CA ILE A 89 9.98 8.33 6.93
C ILE A 89 11.08 9.12 6.22
N VAL A 90 10.84 9.59 4.98
CA VAL A 90 11.84 10.33 4.20
C VAL A 90 12.15 11.70 4.81
N ALA A 91 11.17 12.37 5.41
CA ALA A 91 11.38 13.61 6.15
C ALA A 91 12.23 13.40 7.41
N ASP A 92 12.02 12.29 8.13
CA ASP A 92 12.96 11.89 9.18
C ASP A 92 14.35 11.67 8.57
N ARG A 93 14.51 10.85 7.52
CA ARG A 93 15.82 10.50 6.94
C ARG A 93 16.67 11.70 6.53
N LEU A 94 16.05 12.71 5.92
CA LEU A 94 16.74 13.88 5.39
C LEU A 94 17.18 14.85 6.49
N ASP A 95 16.44 14.89 7.60
CA ASP A 95 16.67 15.84 8.69
C ASP A 95 16.70 17.32 8.28
N ASP A 96 16.14 17.65 7.12
CA ASP A 96 16.29 18.97 6.48
C ASP A 96 14.99 19.79 6.54
N ARG A 97 15.11 21.11 6.75
CA ARG A 97 13.95 22.01 6.88
C ARG A 97 13.17 22.13 5.56
N ARG A 98 13.84 22.18 4.41
CA ARG A 98 13.19 22.24 3.09
C ARG A 98 12.46 20.93 2.81
N ALA A 99 13.10 19.80 3.11
CA ALA A 99 12.47 18.48 3.02
C ALA A 99 11.20 18.39 3.86
N ASN A 100 11.24 18.89 5.10
CA ASN A 100 10.06 18.93 5.97
C ASN A 100 8.91 19.76 5.39
N ILE A 101 9.19 20.95 4.82
CA ILE A 101 8.17 21.80 4.20
C ILE A 101 7.54 21.08 3.01
N VAL A 102 8.37 20.55 2.11
CA VAL A 102 7.88 19.79 0.94
C VAL A 102 7.08 18.58 1.39
N ALA A 103 7.52 17.87 2.42
CA ALA A 103 6.81 16.70 2.94
C ALA A 103 5.44 17.06 3.51
N VAL A 104 5.32 18.18 4.24
CA VAL A 104 4.01 18.65 4.76
C VAL A 104 3.07 19.04 3.63
N ILE A 105 3.55 19.78 2.62
CA ILE A 105 2.74 20.15 1.45
C ILE A 105 2.29 18.89 0.70
N ALA A 106 3.22 17.97 0.43
CA ALA A 106 2.93 16.70 -0.23
C ALA A 106 1.93 15.86 0.56
N PHE A 107 2.05 15.85 1.89
CA PHE A 107 1.14 15.13 2.78
C PHE A 107 -0.27 15.72 2.70
N ALA A 108 -0.40 17.04 2.76
CA ALA A 108 -1.69 17.73 2.65
C ALA A 108 -2.34 17.50 1.29
N LEU A 109 -1.55 17.54 0.21
CA LEU A 109 -2.01 17.22 -1.15
C LEU A 109 -2.44 15.76 -1.28
N CYS A 110 -1.68 14.79 -0.77
CA CYS A 110 -2.07 13.38 -0.80
C CYS A 110 -3.34 13.12 0.02
N ALA A 111 -3.48 13.79 1.18
CA ALA A 111 -4.62 13.63 2.07
C ALA A 111 -5.95 14.06 1.43
N THR A 112 -5.91 14.82 0.32
CA THR A 112 -7.14 15.16 -0.41
C THR A 112 -7.84 13.96 -1.03
N VAL A 113 -7.16 12.81 -1.13
CA VAL A 113 -7.75 11.54 -1.57
C VAL A 113 -9.09 11.23 -0.89
N GLY A 114 -9.25 11.58 0.39
CA GLY A 114 -10.45 11.30 1.18
C GLY A 114 -11.73 12.00 0.71
N PHE A 115 -11.64 12.98 -0.19
CA PHE A 115 -12.79 13.78 -0.64
C PHE A 115 -12.90 13.97 -2.16
N VAL A 116 -11.95 13.45 -2.95
CA VAL A 116 -11.93 13.67 -4.41
C VAL A 116 -12.52 12.51 -5.22
N GLN A 117 -12.75 11.36 -4.59
CA GLN A 117 -13.25 10.14 -5.24
C GLN A 117 -14.76 9.97 -5.01
N THR A 118 -15.47 9.46 -6.01
CA THR A 118 -16.91 9.17 -5.90
C THR A 118 -17.25 7.80 -6.52
N PRO A 119 -18.07 6.96 -5.88
CA PRO A 119 -18.34 5.59 -6.34
C PRO A 119 -19.16 5.46 -7.64
N SER A 120 -19.76 6.55 -8.13
CA SER A 120 -20.67 6.52 -9.28
C SER A 120 -20.01 6.83 -10.63
N HIS A 121 -18.76 7.33 -10.65
CA HIS A 121 -18.10 7.74 -11.89
C HIS A 121 -16.57 7.70 -11.73
N LEU A 122 -15.90 6.78 -12.43
CA LEU A 122 -14.48 6.47 -12.23
C LEU A 122 -13.53 7.12 -13.25
N ASP A 123 -14.06 7.86 -14.23
CA ASP A 123 -13.26 8.69 -15.13
C ASP A 123 -12.54 9.83 -14.36
N PRO A 124 -11.40 10.31 -14.88
CA PRO A 124 -10.62 11.36 -14.27
C PRO A 124 -11.40 12.68 -14.13
N LYS A 125 -11.15 13.36 -13.01
CA LYS A 125 -11.70 14.67 -12.68
C LYS A 125 -10.57 15.62 -12.31
N TRP A 126 -10.82 16.92 -12.45
CA TRP A 126 -9.88 17.96 -12.00
C TRP A 126 -9.49 17.82 -10.53
N SER A 127 -10.41 17.32 -9.70
CA SER A 127 -10.14 17.04 -8.28
C SER A 127 -9.08 15.96 -8.06
N ASN A 128 -8.85 15.04 -9.01
CA ASN A 128 -7.81 14.01 -8.89
C ASN A 128 -6.38 14.57 -9.04
N ILE A 129 -6.21 15.82 -9.50
CA ILE A 129 -4.87 16.42 -9.68
C ILE A 129 -4.19 16.64 -8.33
N TRP A 130 -4.93 17.03 -7.29
CA TRP A 130 -4.38 17.33 -5.97
C TRP A 130 -3.60 16.16 -5.34
N PRO A 131 -4.18 14.95 -5.20
CA PRO A 131 -3.42 13.83 -4.64
C PRO A 131 -2.27 13.39 -5.55
N VAL A 132 -2.44 13.41 -6.88
CA VAL A 132 -1.37 13.08 -7.84
C VAL A 132 -0.19 14.05 -7.71
N ALA A 133 -0.48 15.35 -7.58
CA ALA A 133 0.53 16.38 -7.35
C ALA A 133 1.26 16.20 -6.00
N GLY A 134 0.65 15.53 -5.01
CA GLY A 134 1.30 15.16 -3.76
C GLY A 134 2.24 13.95 -3.89
N VAL A 135 1.91 12.97 -4.74
CA VAL A 135 2.73 11.76 -4.95
C VAL A 135 4.08 12.10 -5.58
N ALA A 136 4.12 13.02 -6.55
CA ALA A 136 5.37 13.37 -7.25
C ALA A 136 6.48 13.89 -6.29
N PRO A 137 6.22 14.88 -5.40
CA PRO A 137 7.14 15.26 -4.34
C PRO A 137 7.53 14.11 -3.40
N ALA A 138 6.62 13.19 -3.07
CA ALA A 138 6.95 12.04 -2.21
C ALA A 138 8.00 11.13 -2.86
N VAL A 139 7.89 10.88 -4.16
CA VAL A 139 8.90 10.14 -4.95
C VAL A 139 10.21 10.92 -5.01
N LEU A 140 10.16 12.23 -5.29
CA LEU A 140 11.37 13.08 -5.35
C LEU A 140 12.09 13.16 -4.00
N LEU A 141 11.37 13.26 -2.89
CA LEU A 141 11.92 13.20 -1.55
C LEU A 141 12.53 11.82 -1.25
N THR A 142 11.94 10.74 -1.76
CA THR A 142 12.53 9.40 -1.68
C THR A 142 13.87 9.33 -2.41
N VAL A 143 13.94 9.89 -3.63
CA VAL A 143 15.19 9.99 -4.40
C VAL A 143 16.24 10.81 -3.66
N TRP A 144 15.86 11.96 -3.10
CA TRP A 144 16.77 12.80 -2.32
C TRP A 144 17.27 12.08 -1.07
N ALA A 145 16.37 11.43 -0.32
CA ALA A 145 16.72 10.65 0.85
C ALA A 145 17.65 9.46 0.52
N ALA A 146 17.49 8.81 -0.63
CA ALA A 146 18.39 7.74 -1.07
C ALA A 146 19.83 8.23 -1.35
N ARG A 147 19.98 9.49 -1.77
CA ARG A 147 21.28 10.09 -2.13
C ARG A 147 21.98 10.76 -0.95
N SER A 148 21.22 11.42 -0.08
CA SER A 148 21.75 12.32 0.93
C SER A 148 21.22 12.05 2.34
N GLY A 149 20.24 11.17 2.47
CA GLY A 149 19.63 10.83 3.75
C GLY A 149 20.53 9.94 4.61
N ARG A 150 20.21 9.89 5.89
CA ARG A 150 20.88 9.01 6.85
C ARG A 150 20.64 7.52 6.50
N PRO A 151 21.58 6.61 6.77
CA PRO A 151 21.38 5.17 6.57
C PRO A 151 20.15 4.61 7.29
N GLU A 152 19.47 3.66 6.65
CA GLU A 152 18.28 2.99 7.19
C GLU A 152 18.69 1.93 8.21
N ALA A 153 18.12 1.99 9.41
CA ALA A 153 18.30 0.98 10.44
C ALA A 153 17.03 0.13 10.54
N VAL A 154 16.98 -0.97 9.78
CA VAL A 154 15.89 -1.96 9.90
C VAL A 154 16.02 -2.67 11.24
N ARG A 155 14.99 -2.53 12.09
CA ARG A 155 14.95 -3.14 13.42
C ARG A 155 13.74 -4.06 13.51
N THR A 156 13.92 -5.31 13.09
CA THR A 156 12.89 -6.34 13.09
C THR A 156 13.31 -7.55 13.92
N THR A 157 12.32 -8.29 14.41
CA THR A 157 12.53 -9.62 15.01
C THR A 157 12.20 -10.70 13.98
N ARG A 158 12.80 -11.88 14.10
CA ARG A 158 12.51 -13.02 13.23
C ARG A 158 11.02 -13.37 13.22
N ALA A 159 10.37 -13.33 14.39
CA ALA A 159 8.94 -13.55 14.51
C ALA A 159 8.14 -12.47 13.76
N GLY A 160 8.52 -11.20 13.89
CA GLY A 160 7.87 -10.11 13.16
C GLY A 160 8.04 -10.20 11.65
N ASP A 161 9.19 -10.64 11.15
CA ASP A 161 9.40 -10.86 9.72
C ASP A 161 8.59 -12.05 9.20
N LEU A 162 8.53 -13.16 9.96
CA LEU A 162 7.66 -14.29 9.63
C LEU A 162 6.19 -13.87 9.57
N THR A 163 5.70 -13.10 10.55
CA THR A 163 4.33 -12.58 10.55
C THR A 163 4.06 -11.75 9.30
N ARG A 164 4.97 -10.86 8.90
CA ARG A 164 4.81 -10.05 7.68
C ARG A 164 4.74 -10.92 6.43
N ILE A 165 5.57 -11.95 6.34
CA ILE A 165 5.56 -12.89 5.21
C ILE A 165 4.23 -13.63 5.16
N VAL A 166 3.79 -14.22 6.28
CA VAL A 166 2.52 -14.96 6.33
C VAL A 166 1.35 -14.07 5.97
N LEU A 167 1.24 -12.88 6.59
CA LEU A 167 0.18 -11.93 6.28
C LEU A 167 0.22 -11.46 4.82
N GLY A 168 1.41 -11.20 4.29
CA GLY A 168 1.60 -10.83 2.89
C GLY A 168 1.17 -11.93 1.93
N LEU A 169 1.53 -13.19 2.19
CA LEU A 169 1.16 -14.35 1.37
C LEU A 169 -0.34 -14.63 1.42
N VAL A 170 -0.96 -14.54 2.61
CA VAL A 170 -2.42 -14.69 2.75
C VAL A 170 -3.14 -13.59 1.97
N THR A 171 -2.68 -12.34 2.10
CA THR A 171 -3.26 -11.20 1.37
C THR A 171 -3.10 -11.39 -0.14
N LEU A 172 -1.91 -11.81 -0.60
CA LEU A 172 -1.65 -12.07 -2.01
C LEU A 172 -2.56 -13.17 -2.58
N LEU A 173 -2.75 -14.28 -1.84
CA LEU A 173 -3.62 -15.38 -2.25
C LEU A 173 -5.05 -14.90 -2.52
N TRP A 174 -5.63 -14.15 -1.59
CA TRP A 174 -7.00 -13.64 -1.71
C TRP A 174 -7.15 -12.49 -2.69
N ALA A 175 -6.05 -11.81 -3.03
CA ALA A 175 -6.04 -10.76 -4.04
C ALA A 175 -5.86 -11.28 -5.49
N THR A 176 -5.65 -12.59 -5.67
CA THR A 176 -5.43 -13.16 -7.01
C THR A 176 -6.52 -12.85 -8.04
N PRO A 177 -7.84 -12.82 -7.71
CA PRO A 177 -8.87 -12.43 -8.68
C PRO A 177 -8.69 -10.99 -9.17
N TYR A 178 -8.31 -10.08 -8.28
CA TYR A 178 -8.11 -8.66 -8.59
C TYR A 178 -6.87 -8.43 -9.44
N ILE A 179 -5.78 -9.17 -9.17
CA ILE A 179 -4.59 -9.13 -10.02
C ILE A 179 -4.94 -9.62 -11.43
N ALA A 180 -5.71 -10.70 -11.55
CA ALA A 180 -6.15 -11.20 -12.85
C ALA A 180 -7.05 -10.20 -13.56
N ALA A 181 -8.03 -9.62 -12.87
CA ALA A 181 -8.93 -8.60 -13.40
C ALA A 181 -8.21 -7.32 -13.86
N GLU A 182 -7.23 -6.86 -13.09
CA GLU A 182 -6.39 -5.70 -13.42
C GLU A 182 -5.51 -5.96 -14.65
N LEU A 183 -5.13 -7.21 -14.88
CA LEU A 183 -4.45 -7.64 -16.09
C LEU A 183 -5.43 -8.04 -17.21
N GLY A 184 -6.73 -7.92 -16.95
CA GLY A 184 -7.85 -8.24 -17.83
C GLY A 184 -7.94 -9.71 -18.24
N PHE A 185 -7.84 -10.60 -17.25
CA PHE A 185 -8.07 -12.04 -17.34
C PHE A 185 -9.09 -12.51 -16.30
N HIS A 186 -9.76 -13.62 -16.61
CA HIS A 186 -10.53 -14.39 -15.65
C HIS A 186 -9.75 -15.65 -15.22
N LEU A 187 -10.07 -16.17 -14.03
CA LEU A 187 -9.43 -17.34 -13.44
C LEU A 187 -10.21 -18.64 -13.62
N ASP A 188 -11.41 -18.63 -14.21
CA ASP A 188 -12.31 -19.80 -14.28
C ASP A 188 -11.64 -21.04 -14.94
N GLY A 189 -10.72 -20.82 -15.88
CA GLY A 189 -9.98 -21.89 -16.58
C GLY A 189 -8.60 -22.22 -16.00
N VAL A 190 -8.17 -21.57 -14.92
CA VAL A 190 -6.84 -21.77 -14.34
C VAL A 190 -6.90 -22.90 -13.30
N PRO A 191 -6.10 -23.98 -13.42
CA PRO A 191 -6.09 -25.06 -12.43
C PRO A 191 -5.88 -24.52 -11.01
N PHE A 192 -6.56 -25.14 -10.03
CA PHE A 192 -6.63 -24.69 -8.64
C PHE A 192 -7.39 -23.36 -8.44
N PHE A 193 -7.00 -22.27 -9.13
CA PHE A 193 -7.63 -20.96 -8.94
C PHE A 193 -9.09 -20.91 -9.41
N GLY A 194 -9.43 -21.50 -10.54
CA GLY A 194 -10.80 -21.58 -11.05
C GLY A 194 -11.73 -22.49 -10.22
N TRP A 195 -11.17 -23.30 -9.31
CA TRP A 195 -11.97 -24.07 -8.34
C TRP A 195 -12.34 -23.23 -7.12
N VAL A 196 -11.47 -22.29 -6.75
CA VAL A 196 -11.62 -21.47 -5.55
C VAL A 196 -12.37 -20.19 -5.88
N PHE A 197 -12.03 -19.53 -6.98
CA PHE A 197 -12.52 -18.21 -7.37
C PHE A 197 -13.49 -18.27 -8.54
N GLN A 198 -14.59 -17.56 -8.40
CA GLN A 198 -15.59 -17.34 -9.46
C GLN A 198 -15.32 -15.95 -10.03
N THR A 199 -14.89 -15.87 -11.28
CA THR A 199 -14.49 -14.60 -11.91
C THR A 199 -15.38 -14.23 -13.09
N GLY A 200 -15.37 -15.01 -14.16
CA GLY A 200 -16.03 -14.70 -15.44
C GLY A 200 -17.52 -15.03 -15.48
N LYS A 201 -18.04 -15.79 -14.50
CA LYS A 201 -19.48 -16.06 -14.42
C LYS A 201 -20.26 -14.76 -14.24
N VAL A 202 -21.25 -14.52 -15.09
CA VAL A 202 -22.12 -13.34 -15.00
C VAL A 202 -23.05 -13.44 -13.79
N ALA A 203 -23.13 -12.37 -13.01
CA ALA A 203 -23.98 -12.24 -11.84
C ALA A 203 -24.52 -10.81 -11.71
N PRO A 204 -25.69 -10.61 -11.07
CA PRO A 204 -26.22 -9.27 -10.80
C PRO A 204 -25.38 -8.56 -9.74
N GLU A 205 -25.03 -7.30 -10.02
CA GLU A 205 -24.37 -6.43 -9.06
C GLU A 205 -25.34 -6.03 -7.94
N PRO A 206 -24.98 -6.25 -6.66
CA PRO A 206 -25.81 -5.80 -5.55
C PRO A 206 -26.13 -4.30 -5.62
N GLY A 207 -27.37 -3.94 -5.30
CA GLY A 207 -27.85 -2.55 -5.27
C GLY A 207 -28.20 -1.93 -6.63
N SER A 208 -27.58 -2.35 -7.75
CA SER A 208 -27.94 -1.84 -9.09
C SER A 208 -28.66 -2.86 -9.97
N GLY A 209 -28.44 -4.16 -9.76
CA GLY A 209 -29.00 -5.24 -10.59
C GLY A 209 -28.32 -5.39 -11.95
N ASN A 210 -27.32 -4.55 -12.28
CA ASN A 210 -26.58 -4.65 -13.55
C ASN A 210 -25.84 -5.98 -13.63
N LEU A 211 -25.89 -6.63 -14.80
CA LEU A 211 -25.23 -7.92 -15.03
C LEU A 211 -23.80 -7.68 -15.50
N HIS A 212 -22.83 -8.20 -14.73
CA HIS A 212 -21.42 -8.22 -15.10
C HIS A 212 -20.78 -9.53 -14.67
N ALA A 213 -19.56 -9.80 -15.14
CA ALA A 213 -18.73 -10.86 -14.58
C ALA A 213 -18.62 -10.69 -13.05
N THR A 214 -18.58 -11.81 -12.33
CA THR A 214 -18.50 -11.85 -10.86
C THR A 214 -17.35 -10.98 -10.36
N VAL A 215 -16.20 -11.09 -11.03
CA VAL A 215 -15.10 -10.15 -10.96
C VAL A 215 -14.93 -9.55 -12.36
N HIS A 216 -15.37 -8.31 -12.54
CA HIS A 216 -15.28 -7.61 -13.83
C HIS A 216 -13.82 -7.23 -14.16
N TYR A 217 -13.51 -6.93 -15.41
CA TYR A 217 -12.18 -6.44 -15.77
C TYR A 217 -11.90 -5.04 -15.21
N GLY A 218 -10.62 -4.72 -15.10
CA GLY A 218 -10.14 -3.44 -14.63
C GLY A 218 -9.92 -3.42 -13.13
N HIS A 219 -9.97 -2.22 -12.59
CA HIS A 219 -9.47 -1.93 -11.25
C HIS A 219 -10.51 -2.22 -10.17
N HIS A 220 -10.04 -2.85 -9.09
CA HIS A 220 -10.82 -3.26 -7.92
C HIS A 220 -10.20 -2.73 -6.65
N HIS A 221 -11.04 -2.40 -5.67
CA HIS A 221 -10.56 -1.94 -4.36
C HIS A 221 -9.93 -3.07 -3.55
N GLY A 222 -10.15 -4.33 -3.93
CA GLY A 222 -9.41 -5.47 -3.44
C GLY A 222 -7.93 -5.44 -3.83
N LEU A 223 -7.58 -4.93 -5.02
CA LEU A 223 -6.18 -4.71 -5.39
C LEU A 223 -5.56 -3.55 -4.60
N ASP A 224 -6.32 -2.46 -4.39
CA ASP A 224 -5.90 -1.38 -3.49
C ASP A 224 -5.60 -1.93 -2.09
N GLY A 225 -6.47 -2.81 -1.61
CA GLY A 225 -6.30 -3.50 -0.34
C GLY A 225 -4.98 -4.26 -0.24
N LEU A 226 -4.65 -5.06 -1.27
CA LEU A 226 -3.35 -5.75 -1.35
C LEU A 226 -2.18 -4.77 -1.27
N LEU A 227 -2.19 -3.74 -2.11
CA LEU A 227 -1.07 -2.79 -2.22
C LEU A 227 -0.86 -2.02 -0.92
N LEU A 228 -1.94 -1.60 -0.25
CA LEU A 228 -1.88 -0.89 1.03
C LEU A 228 -1.44 -1.80 2.17
N VAL A 229 -1.92 -3.05 2.22
CA VAL A 229 -1.46 -4.03 3.22
C VAL A 229 0.02 -4.32 3.05
N VAL A 230 0.48 -4.63 1.83
CA VAL A 230 1.90 -4.90 1.56
C VAL A 230 2.76 -3.67 1.89
N THR A 231 2.27 -2.46 1.57
CA THR A 231 2.93 -1.20 1.96
C THR A 231 3.06 -1.10 3.47
N ALA A 232 1.98 -1.34 4.22
CA ALA A 232 2.00 -1.28 5.68
C ALA A 232 2.98 -2.31 6.27
N LEU A 233 2.98 -3.54 5.75
CA LEU A 233 3.88 -4.61 6.19
C LEU A 233 5.35 -4.29 5.90
N LEU A 234 5.67 -3.80 4.70
CA LEU A 234 7.03 -3.40 4.32
C LEU A 234 7.53 -2.22 5.16
N LEU A 235 6.76 -1.13 5.20
CA LEU A 235 7.17 0.10 5.90
C LEU A 235 7.16 -0.05 7.42
N SER A 236 6.41 -0.99 7.99
CA SER A 236 6.51 -1.30 9.42
C SER A 236 7.89 -1.83 9.84
N ARG A 237 8.72 -2.32 8.90
CA ARG A 237 10.09 -2.78 9.19
C ARG A 237 11.05 -1.63 9.50
N VAL A 238 10.78 -0.44 8.94
CA VAL A 238 11.61 0.76 9.12
C VAL A 238 11.13 1.67 10.24
N LEU A 239 9.95 1.40 10.83
CA LEU A 239 9.35 2.19 11.90
C LEU A 239 10.28 2.37 13.11
N GLY A 240 10.99 1.32 13.51
CA GLY A 240 11.94 1.35 14.63
C GLY A 240 13.20 2.18 14.37
N GLY A 241 13.48 2.52 13.11
CA GLY A 241 14.61 3.34 12.69
C GLY A 241 14.33 4.84 12.78
N ILE A 242 13.06 5.28 12.87
CA ILE A 242 12.68 6.70 12.89
C ILE A 242 13.16 7.38 14.19
N ARG A 243 13.93 8.47 14.06
CA ARG A 243 14.58 9.15 15.20
C ARG A 243 13.66 10.16 15.86
N ARG A 244 12.88 10.90 15.06
CA ARG A 244 11.96 11.94 15.54
C ARG A 244 10.68 11.29 16.12
N PRO A 245 10.44 11.37 17.44
CA PRO A 245 9.30 10.68 18.06
C PRO A 245 7.93 11.03 17.47
N PRO A 246 7.62 12.32 17.13
CA PRO A 246 6.35 12.65 16.49
C PRO A 246 6.16 11.97 15.13
N LEU A 247 7.20 11.91 14.30
CA LEU A 247 7.14 11.24 13.00
C LEU A 247 6.99 9.73 13.15
N ARG A 248 7.61 9.13 14.18
CA ARG A 248 7.46 7.71 14.47
C ARG A 248 6.02 7.38 14.88
N VAL A 249 5.42 8.19 15.75
CA VAL A 249 4.01 8.04 16.17
C VAL A 249 3.10 8.19 14.96
N LEU A 250 3.25 9.28 14.19
CA LEU A 250 2.47 9.51 12.98
C LEU A 250 2.58 8.35 11.99
N THR A 251 3.79 7.90 11.69
CA THR A 251 4.02 6.77 10.79
C THR A 251 3.35 5.51 11.31
N GLY A 252 3.50 5.19 12.61
CA GLY A 252 2.86 4.03 13.21
C GLY A 252 1.33 4.07 13.10
N VAL A 253 0.71 5.23 13.37
CA VAL A 253 -0.74 5.42 13.25
C VAL A 253 -1.19 5.24 11.79
N VAL A 254 -0.49 5.88 10.84
CA VAL A 254 -0.81 5.78 9.41
C VAL A 254 -0.67 4.34 8.92
N LEU A 255 0.40 3.62 9.31
CA LEU A 255 0.60 2.23 8.92
C LEU A 255 -0.47 1.30 9.51
N ALA A 256 -0.88 1.50 10.77
CA ALA A 256 -1.93 0.71 11.38
C ALA A 256 -3.28 0.93 10.68
N LEU A 257 -3.62 2.19 10.41
CA LEU A 257 -4.82 2.55 9.67
C LEU A 257 -4.79 1.98 8.26
N MET A 258 -3.67 2.13 7.53
CA MET A 258 -3.48 1.61 6.18
C MET A 258 -3.61 0.09 6.11
N LEU A 259 -3.07 -0.64 7.10
CA LEU A 259 -3.20 -2.10 7.18
C LEU A 259 -4.66 -2.53 7.33
N VAL A 260 -5.38 -1.95 8.29
CA VAL A 260 -6.78 -2.31 8.56
C VAL A 260 -7.68 -1.86 7.41
N TYR A 261 -7.48 -0.64 6.90
CA TYR A 261 -8.22 -0.12 5.74
C TYR A 261 -8.01 -1.01 4.51
N GLY A 262 -6.76 -1.40 4.21
CA GLY A 262 -6.47 -2.26 3.08
C GLY A 262 -7.14 -3.64 3.19
N TRP A 263 -7.08 -4.28 4.36
CA TRP A 263 -7.80 -5.54 4.57
C TRP A 263 -9.30 -5.39 4.51
N THR A 264 -9.87 -4.31 5.05
CA THR A 264 -11.33 -4.15 5.07
C THR A 264 -11.86 -3.98 3.65
N ASN A 265 -11.20 -3.22 2.78
CA ASN A 265 -11.57 -3.09 1.38
C ASN A 265 -11.44 -4.43 0.62
N MET A 266 -10.35 -5.17 0.86
CA MET A 266 -10.17 -6.49 0.23
C MET A 266 -11.22 -7.51 0.69
N VAL A 267 -11.56 -7.52 1.97
CA VAL A 267 -12.63 -8.38 2.50
C VAL A 267 -13.98 -7.96 1.94
N ASN A 268 -14.23 -6.66 1.76
CA ASN A 268 -15.47 -6.16 1.19
C ASN A 268 -15.68 -6.66 -0.25
N ASP A 269 -14.71 -6.45 -1.14
CA ASP A 269 -14.77 -6.94 -2.52
C ASP A 269 -14.87 -8.47 -2.55
N LEU A 270 -14.05 -9.17 -1.75
CA LEU A 270 -14.04 -10.64 -1.74
C LEU A 270 -15.40 -11.19 -1.30
N TRP A 271 -16.02 -10.56 -0.30
CA TRP A 271 -17.33 -10.95 0.18
C TRP A 271 -18.41 -10.69 -0.88
N ILE A 272 -18.41 -9.52 -1.50
CA ILE A 272 -19.38 -9.18 -2.54
C ILE A 272 -19.27 -10.18 -3.70
N GLU A 273 -18.07 -10.42 -4.20
CA GLU A 273 -17.90 -11.18 -5.44
C GLU A 273 -17.91 -12.68 -5.20
N GLN A 274 -17.26 -13.16 -4.14
CA GLN A 274 -17.09 -14.60 -3.91
C GLN A 274 -18.18 -15.18 -3.02
N VAL A 275 -19.00 -14.37 -2.34
CA VAL A 275 -20.07 -14.85 -1.47
C VAL A 275 -21.44 -14.35 -1.93
N VAL A 276 -21.62 -13.03 -2.05
CA VAL A 276 -22.92 -12.44 -2.38
C VAL A 276 -23.32 -12.75 -3.83
N LYS A 277 -22.45 -12.49 -4.81
CA LYS A 277 -22.69 -12.79 -6.23
C LYS A 277 -22.80 -14.29 -6.54
N ARG A 278 -22.38 -15.16 -5.61
CA ARG A 278 -22.64 -16.62 -5.68
C ARG A 278 -24.03 -17.02 -5.20
N GLY A 279 -24.75 -16.10 -4.57
CA GLY A 279 -26.07 -16.35 -3.98
C GLY A 279 -26.01 -17.09 -2.63
N TRP A 280 -24.85 -17.11 -1.95
CA TRP A 280 -24.74 -17.75 -0.64
C TRP A 280 -25.43 -16.95 0.47
N THR A 281 -25.49 -15.63 0.30
CA THR A 281 -26.25 -14.72 1.16
C THR A 281 -26.55 -13.42 0.40
N SER A 282 -27.54 -12.66 0.88
CA SER A 282 -27.80 -11.28 0.45
C SER A 282 -27.15 -10.24 1.36
N TRP A 283 -26.60 -10.66 2.51
CA TRP A 283 -25.94 -9.77 3.44
C TRP A 283 -24.58 -9.30 2.91
N GLN A 284 -24.35 -7.99 2.94
CA GLN A 284 -23.10 -7.36 2.49
C GLN A 284 -22.31 -6.84 3.69
N VAL A 285 -20.98 -6.96 3.63
CA VAL A 285 -20.09 -6.26 4.55
C VAL A 285 -20.28 -4.76 4.31
N PRO A 286 -20.43 -3.93 5.36
CA PRO A 286 -20.54 -2.49 5.19
C PRO A 286 -19.32 -1.91 4.45
N ASP A 287 -19.58 -1.02 3.49
CA ASP A 287 -18.53 -0.32 2.75
C ASP A 287 -17.79 0.67 3.66
N VAL A 288 -16.45 0.64 3.58
CA VAL A 288 -15.56 1.58 4.27
C VAL A 288 -14.62 2.28 3.30
N LEU A 289 -14.84 2.17 2.00
CA LEU A 289 -13.98 2.76 0.99
C LEU A 289 -13.89 4.28 1.14
N PHE A 290 -15.05 4.94 1.36
CA PHE A 290 -15.12 6.38 1.55
C PHE A 290 -15.39 6.76 3.00
N PRO A 291 -14.69 7.78 3.55
CA PRO A 291 -14.95 8.30 4.88
C PRO A 291 -16.43 8.61 5.12
N SER A 292 -17.00 8.03 6.18
CA SER A 292 -18.38 8.29 6.59
C SER A 292 -18.55 8.21 8.10
N PHE A 293 -19.55 8.91 8.64
CA PHE A 293 -19.97 8.77 10.04
C PHE A 293 -20.80 7.49 10.22
N SER A 294 -20.13 6.33 10.19
CA SER A 294 -20.78 5.02 10.31
C SER A 294 -20.12 4.14 11.38
N LEU A 295 -20.87 3.15 11.88
CA LEU A 295 -20.33 2.16 12.82
C LEU A 295 -19.20 1.32 12.21
N ALA A 296 -19.24 1.08 10.90
CA ALA A 296 -18.19 0.36 10.18
C ALA A 296 -16.86 1.13 10.20
N TRP A 297 -16.91 2.44 9.89
CA TRP A 297 -15.74 3.31 10.02
C TRP A 297 -15.25 3.41 11.46
N ALA A 298 -16.14 3.55 12.43
CA ALA A 298 -15.76 3.56 13.85
C ALA A 298 -15.04 2.26 14.26
N ALA A 299 -15.59 1.10 13.86
CA ALA A 299 -14.97 -0.21 14.13
C ALA A 299 -13.59 -0.34 13.47
N MET A 300 -13.44 0.12 12.23
CA MET A 300 -12.17 0.14 11.52
C MET A 300 -11.12 1.01 12.24
N LEU A 301 -11.52 2.21 12.69
CA LEU A 301 -10.63 3.11 13.45
C LEU A 301 -10.23 2.50 14.80
N VAL A 302 -11.16 1.85 15.50
CA VAL A 302 -10.87 1.14 16.76
C VAL A 302 -9.89 -0.02 16.52
N ALA A 303 -10.08 -0.80 15.46
CA ALA A 303 -9.17 -1.87 15.09
C ALA A 303 -7.77 -1.33 14.75
N ALA A 304 -7.68 -0.23 13.99
CA ALA A 304 -6.42 0.44 13.69
C ALA A 304 -5.71 0.95 14.97
N ALA A 305 -6.46 1.55 15.90
CA ALA A 305 -5.93 1.99 17.18
C ALA A 305 -5.40 0.81 18.03
N ALA A 306 -6.12 -0.32 18.02
CA ALA A 306 -5.70 -1.55 18.69
C ALA A 306 -4.41 -2.12 18.08
N ILE A 307 -4.31 -2.19 16.75
CA ILE A 307 -3.09 -2.61 16.05
C ILE A 307 -1.92 -1.68 16.39
N TYR A 308 -2.14 -0.37 16.35
CA TYR A 308 -1.12 0.59 16.75
C TYR A 308 -0.64 0.33 18.18
N ALA A 309 -1.56 0.27 19.16
CA ALA A 309 -1.24 0.06 20.56
C ALA A 309 -0.51 -1.28 20.81
N ALA A 310 -0.93 -2.34 20.13
CA ALA A 310 -0.36 -3.68 20.31
C ALA A 310 1.02 -3.83 19.68
N PHE A 311 1.23 -3.29 18.47
CA PHE A 311 2.39 -3.64 17.63
C PHE A 311 3.32 -2.47 17.27
N PHE A 312 2.82 -1.24 17.19
CA PHE A 312 3.59 -0.09 16.67
C PHE A 312 3.87 0.99 17.74
N ALA A 313 3.09 1.01 18.81
CA ALA A 313 3.31 1.91 19.92
C ALA A 313 4.67 1.60 20.55
N SER A 314 5.47 2.65 20.70
CA SER A 314 6.79 2.53 21.28
C SER A 314 6.64 2.28 22.77
N ARG A 315 6.97 1.08 23.23
CA ARG A 315 7.07 0.81 24.66
C ARG A 315 8.38 1.43 25.14
N PRO A 316 8.38 2.29 26.17
CA PRO A 316 9.61 2.58 26.87
C PRO A 316 10.15 1.22 27.33
N LEU A 317 11.37 0.88 26.90
CA LEU A 317 12.11 -0.18 27.56
C LEU A 317 12.15 0.25 29.03
N LEU A 318 11.40 -0.46 29.88
CA LEU A 318 11.65 -0.44 31.31
C LEU A 318 13.14 -0.75 31.42
N ARG A 319 13.94 0.27 31.74
CA ARG A 319 15.36 0.12 32.04
C ARG A 319 15.44 -0.96 33.12
N ARG A 320 15.87 -2.15 32.71
CA ARG A 320 16.44 -3.16 33.60
C ARG A 320 17.93 -3.05 33.45
#